data_AF-A0A9P5DRC8-F1
#
_entry.id   AF-A0A9P5DRC8-F1
#
_cell.length_a   1.000
_cell.length_b   1.000
_cell.length_c   1.000
_cell.angle_alpha   90.00
_cell.angle_beta   90.00
_cell.angle_gamma   90.00
#
_symmetry.space_group_name_H-M   'P 1'
#
loop_
_entity.id
_entity.type
_entity.pdbx_description
1 polymer ?
#
loop_
_entity_poly.entity_id
_entity_poly.type
_entity_poly.pdbx_seq_one_letter_code
_entity_poly.pdbx_strand_id
1 'polypeptide(L)'
;MPLLDIVGVDALKRTFCIAFAFLSGEDEDDFGWALSRLRGIYDLNGITPPGVILTDRCLACINALGFSDCFPRSYVMLCNWHITNAVTVNCKPSFFSDSGDPENGERWKEFLDFWSDIVRSPTQDIYYERLRKFKVKYVPTHLNEVGYCIENWLTLYKERFLPQELRAFTDLSNHI
;
A
#
# COMPACT_ATOMS: atom_id res chain seq x y z
N MET A 1 -9.84 20.05 9.11
CA MET A 1 -10.23 18.96 10.03
C MET A 1 -10.37 17.69 9.21
N PRO A 2 -9.28 16.93 9.07
CA PRO A 2 -9.26 15.65 8.37
C PRO A 2 -10.18 14.62 9.04
N LEU A 3 -10.80 13.76 8.24
CA LEU A 3 -11.56 12.61 8.71
C LEU A 3 -10.71 11.36 8.57
N LEU A 4 -10.45 10.68 9.69
CA LEU A 4 -9.83 9.37 9.73
C LEU A 4 -10.90 8.29 9.86
N ASP A 5 -11.07 7.48 8.81
CA ASP A 5 -11.94 6.31 8.82
C ASP A 5 -11.14 5.05 9.14
N ILE A 6 -11.60 4.29 10.14
CA ILE A 6 -10.98 3.04 10.57
C ILE A 6 -11.92 1.89 10.22
N VAL A 7 -11.50 1.06 9.28
CA VAL A 7 -12.29 -0.05 8.74
C VAL A 7 -11.67 -1.40 9.10
N GLY A 8 -12.52 -2.37 9.40
CA GLY A 8 -12.15 -3.76 9.60
C GLY A 8 -12.52 -4.61 8.39
N VAL A 9 -11.84 -5.75 8.25
CA VAL A 9 -12.18 -6.79 7.27
C VAL A 9 -12.52 -8.07 8.01
N ASP A 10 -13.71 -8.61 7.77
CA ASP A 10 -14.15 -9.86 8.39
C ASP A 10 -13.61 -11.11 7.65
N ALA A 11 -13.87 -12.30 8.21
CA ALA A 11 -13.46 -13.57 7.61
C ALA A 11 -14.10 -13.85 6.24
N LEU A 12 -15.17 -13.13 5.87
CA LEU A 12 -15.83 -13.20 4.57
C LEU A 12 -15.31 -12.12 3.61
N LYS A 13 -14.21 -11.43 3.96
CA LYS A 13 -13.60 -10.34 3.20
C LYS A 13 -14.53 -9.13 3.02
N ARG A 14 -15.50 -8.96 3.91
CA ARG A 14 -16.38 -7.79 3.90
C ARG A 14 -15.78 -6.70 4.77
N THR A 15 -15.86 -5.48 4.29
CA THR A 15 -15.43 -4.29 5.03
C THR A 15 -16.55 -3.84 5.97
N PHE A 16 -16.20 -3.46 7.18
CA PHE A 16 -17.12 -2.82 8.12
C PHE A 16 -16.42 -1.64 8.81
N CYS A 17 -17.20 -0.63 9.22
CA CYS A 17 -16.67 0.49 9.98
C CYS A 17 -16.43 0.07 11.43
N ILE A 18 -15.23 0.30 11.94
CA ILE A 18 -14.89 0.11 13.36
C ILE A 18 -15.11 1.43 14.11
N ALA A 19 -14.53 2.52 13.58
CA ALA A 19 -14.58 3.84 14.16
C ALA A 19 -14.26 4.92 13.12
N PHE A 20 -14.55 6.16 13.47
CA PHE A 20 -14.09 7.34 12.74
C PHE A 20 -13.61 8.39 13.74
N ALA A 21 -12.68 9.24 13.32
CA ALA A 21 -12.17 10.34 14.13
C ALA A 21 -11.98 11.60 13.29
N PHE A 22 -12.38 12.75 13.83
CA PHE A 22 -11.99 14.04 13.28
C PHE A 22 -10.68 14.46 13.92
N LEU A 23 -9.65 14.62 13.10
CA LEU A 23 -8.33 15.02 13.55
C LEU A 23 -8.15 16.53 13.49
N SER A 24 -7.33 17.09 14.39
CA SER A 24 -6.93 18.50 14.32
C SER A 24 -6.06 18.76 13.09
N GLY A 25 -5.10 17.87 12.84
CA GLY A 25 -4.22 17.81 11.67
C GLY A 25 -4.01 16.35 11.21
N GLU A 26 -2.89 16.09 10.53
CA GLU A 26 -2.46 14.74 10.15
C GLU A 26 -1.04 14.49 10.65
N ASP A 27 -0.75 14.96 11.86
CA ASP A 27 0.57 14.83 12.49
C ASP A 27 0.61 13.59 13.40
N GLU A 28 1.81 13.20 13.85
CA GLU A 28 2.00 11.98 14.64
C GLU A 28 1.15 11.97 15.93
N ASP A 29 1.04 13.11 16.61
CA ASP A 29 0.24 13.26 17.82
C ASP A 29 -1.26 13.11 17.58
N ASP A 30 -1.76 13.59 16.43
CA ASP A 30 -3.17 13.44 16.03
C ASP A 30 -3.53 11.96 15.86
N PHE A 31 -2.68 11.22 15.13
CA PHE A 31 -2.84 9.79 14.94
C PHE A 31 -2.64 9.02 16.25
N GLY A 32 -1.65 9.38 17.05
CA GLY A 32 -1.38 8.76 18.36
C GLY A 32 -2.59 8.85 19.29
N TRP A 33 -3.24 10.01 19.34
CA TRP A 33 -4.48 10.19 20.09
C TRP A 33 -5.59 9.29 19.56
N ALA A 34 -5.83 9.27 18.25
CA ALA A 34 -6.89 8.46 17.65
C ALA A 34 -6.68 6.95 17.88
N LEU A 35 -5.44 6.48 17.75
CA LEU A 35 -5.04 5.09 17.99
C LEU A 35 -5.21 4.70 19.47
N SER A 36 -4.90 5.59 20.40
CA SER A 36 -5.14 5.36 21.84
C SER A 36 -6.63 5.20 22.14
N ARG A 37 -7.50 6.03 21.53
CA ARG A 37 -8.96 5.88 21.65
C ARG A 37 -9.45 4.58 21.04
N LEU A 38 -8.96 4.23 19.85
CA LEU A 38 -9.26 2.97 19.21
C LEU A 38 -8.87 1.78 20.10
N ARG A 39 -7.67 1.79 20.69
CA ARG A 39 -7.21 0.73 21.59
C ARG A 39 -8.10 0.61 22.82
N GLY A 40 -8.54 1.72 23.39
CA GLY A 40 -9.53 1.72 24.47
C GLY A 40 -10.83 1.01 24.11
N ILE A 41 -11.32 1.15 22.87
CA ILE A 41 -12.51 0.41 22.40
C ILE A 41 -12.26 -1.10 22.39
N TYR A 42 -11.08 -1.55 21.93
CA TYR A 42 -10.71 -2.97 21.98
C TYR A 42 -10.69 -3.50 23.42
N ASP A 43 -10.00 -2.79 24.31
CA ASP A 43 -9.83 -3.23 25.70
C ASP A 43 -11.17 -3.25 26.46
N LEU A 44 -12.01 -2.23 26.30
CA LEU A 44 -13.33 -2.15 26.94
C LEU A 44 -14.28 -3.28 26.54
N ASN A 45 -14.16 -3.77 25.31
CA ASN A 45 -15.01 -4.83 24.77
C ASN A 45 -14.35 -6.22 24.85
N GLY A 46 -13.15 -6.33 25.42
CA GLY A 46 -12.39 -7.59 25.48
C GLY A 46 -12.03 -8.14 24.09
N ILE A 47 -11.91 -7.28 23.07
CA ILE A 47 -11.62 -7.68 21.70
C ILE A 47 -10.11 -7.75 21.52
N THR A 48 -9.63 -8.83 20.91
CA THR A 48 -8.21 -8.96 20.58
C THR A 48 -7.83 -7.95 19.48
N PRO A 49 -6.78 -7.12 19.67
CA PRO A 49 -6.31 -6.19 18.64
C PRO A 49 -5.91 -6.91 17.35
N PRO A 50 -5.99 -6.22 16.19
CA PRO A 50 -5.71 -6.84 14.89
C PRO A 50 -4.24 -7.27 14.77
N GLY A 51 -3.99 -8.41 14.13
CA GLY A 51 -2.61 -8.85 13.84
C GLY A 51 -1.93 -8.06 12.73
N VAL A 52 -2.71 -7.40 11.87
CA VAL A 52 -2.22 -6.58 10.74
C VAL A 52 -3.02 -5.29 10.66
N ILE A 53 -2.32 -4.17 10.48
CA ILE A 53 -2.91 -2.85 10.23
C ILE A 53 -2.44 -2.39 8.84
N LEU A 54 -3.37 -1.97 8.00
CA LEU A 54 -3.10 -1.49 6.64
C LEU A 54 -3.24 0.03 6.58
N THR A 55 -2.23 0.72 6.04
CA THR A 55 -2.23 2.19 5.90
C THR A 55 -1.96 2.63 4.46
N ASP A 56 -2.22 3.90 4.15
CA ASP A 56 -2.09 4.53 2.83
C ASP A 56 -0.72 5.23 2.60
N ARG A 57 0.32 4.79 3.33
CA ARG A 57 1.66 5.40 3.36
C ARG A 57 1.72 6.78 4.05
N CYS A 58 0.70 7.16 4.82
CA CYS A 58 0.83 8.29 5.74
C CYS A 58 1.95 8.04 6.77
N LEU A 59 3.06 8.77 6.66
CA LEU A 59 4.24 8.58 7.53
C LEU A 59 3.92 8.90 8.99
N ALA A 60 3.15 9.95 9.24
CA ALA A 60 2.72 10.30 10.59
C ALA A 60 1.91 9.17 11.24
N CYS A 61 1.00 8.54 10.49
CA CYS A 61 0.25 7.38 10.96
C CYS A 61 1.14 6.15 11.20
N ILE A 62 2.08 5.88 10.28
CA ILE A 62 3.04 4.77 10.42
C ILE A 62 3.93 4.96 11.65
N ASN A 63 4.43 6.18 11.86
CA ASN A 63 5.27 6.52 13.01
C ASN A 63 4.46 6.42 14.31
N ALA A 64 3.24 6.96 14.35
CA ALA A 64 2.35 6.81 15.51
C ALA A 64 2.06 5.34 15.83
N LEU A 65 1.86 4.48 14.83
CA LEU A 65 1.71 3.04 15.03
C LEU A 65 3.00 2.36 15.52
N GLY A 66 4.17 2.83 15.08
CA GLY A 66 5.47 2.28 15.44
C GLY A 66 5.97 2.69 16.84
N PHE A 67 5.64 3.90 17.28
CA PHE A 67 6.06 4.44 18.58
C PHE A 67 4.99 4.30 19.67
N SER A 68 3.75 3.98 19.33
CA SER A 68 2.70 3.77 20.33
C SER A 68 2.67 2.34 20.87
N ASP A 69 2.48 2.22 22.18
CA ASP A 69 2.12 0.96 22.84
C ASP A 69 0.66 0.52 22.56
N CYS A 70 -0.02 1.19 21.62
CA CYS A 70 -1.42 0.94 21.31
C CYS A 70 -1.59 -0.39 20.57
N PHE A 71 -0.65 -0.80 19.72
CA PHE A 71 -0.77 -2.01 18.89
C PHE A 71 0.55 -2.79 18.75
N PRO A 72 1.21 -3.17 19.87
CA PRO A 72 2.60 -3.66 19.86
C PRO A 72 2.80 -5.02 19.16
N ARG A 73 1.71 -5.75 18.89
CA ARG A 73 1.73 -7.06 18.21
C ARG A 73 1.25 -6.99 16.76
N SER A 74 0.88 -5.81 16.29
CA SER A 74 0.33 -5.62 14.95
C SER A 74 1.42 -5.36 13.94
N TYR A 75 1.40 -6.07 12.82
CA TYR A 75 2.25 -5.74 11.68
C TYR A 75 1.65 -4.58 10.89
N VAL A 76 2.42 -3.50 10.74
CA VAL A 76 2.03 -2.36 9.89
C VAL A 76 2.45 -2.64 8.45
N MET A 77 1.46 -2.72 7.57
CA MET A 77 1.59 -2.96 6.14
C MET A 77 0.92 -1.84 5.33
N LEU A 78 1.31 -1.70 4.07
CA LEU A 78 0.66 -0.77 3.15
C LEU A 78 -0.54 -1.44 2.48
N CYS A 79 -1.61 -0.67 2.33
CA CYS A 79 -2.81 -1.11 1.67
C CYS A 79 -2.62 -1.15 0.15
N ASN A 80 -2.73 -2.34 -0.44
CA ASN A 80 -2.63 -2.53 -1.89
C ASN A 80 -3.62 -1.67 -2.69
N TRP A 81 -4.81 -1.41 -2.14
CA TRP A 81 -5.78 -0.53 -2.79
C TRP A 81 -5.28 0.91 -2.89
N HIS A 82 -4.79 1.48 -1.79
CA HIS A 82 -4.23 2.83 -1.78
C HIS A 82 -3.01 2.97 -2.68
N ILE A 83 -2.10 1.98 -2.66
CA ILE A 83 -0.95 1.96 -3.56
C ILE A 83 -1.43 1.96 -5.03
N THR A 84 -2.37 1.07 -5.37
CA THR A 84 -2.89 0.95 -6.74
C THR A 84 -3.63 2.22 -7.17
N ASN A 85 -4.35 2.87 -6.26
CA ASN A 85 -4.97 4.16 -6.51
C ASN A 85 -3.92 5.25 -6.78
N ALA A 86 -2.85 5.31 -5.99
CA ALA A 86 -1.78 6.26 -6.19
C ALA A 86 -1.04 6.05 -7.52
N VAL A 87 -0.83 4.78 -7.93
CA VAL A 87 -0.30 4.43 -9.26
C VAL A 87 -1.28 4.82 -10.36
N THR A 88 -2.58 4.62 -10.16
CA THR A 88 -3.60 5.04 -11.12
C THR A 88 -3.57 6.54 -11.35
N VAL A 89 -3.53 7.34 -10.28
CA VAL A 89 -3.52 8.81 -10.40
C VAL A 89 -2.26 9.31 -11.11
N ASN A 90 -1.09 8.75 -10.80
CA ASN A 90 0.18 9.22 -11.37
C ASN A 90 0.44 8.72 -12.79
N CYS A 91 0.11 7.46 -13.08
CA CYS A 91 0.51 6.82 -14.33
C CYS A 91 -0.55 6.93 -15.42
N LYS A 92 -1.85 6.87 -15.07
CA LYS A 92 -2.94 6.82 -16.06
C LYS A 92 -2.93 7.99 -17.06
N PRO A 93 -2.66 9.26 -16.68
CA PRO A 93 -2.71 10.37 -17.62
C PRO A 93 -1.83 10.19 -18.88
N SER A 94 -0.67 9.53 -18.76
CA SER A 94 0.23 9.27 -19.88
C SER A 94 -0.38 8.39 -20.97
N PHE A 95 -1.32 7.51 -20.61
CA PHE A 95 -2.00 6.60 -21.53
C PHE A 95 -3.15 7.26 -22.30
N PHE A 96 -3.48 8.51 -21.99
CA PHE A 96 -4.61 9.24 -22.59
C PHE A 96 -4.18 10.59 -23.18
N SER A 97 -2.88 10.77 -23.49
CA SER A 97 -2.37 11.98 -24.14
C SER A 97 -3.02 12.20 -25.51
N ASP A 98 -3.27 11.11 -26.26
CA ASP A 98 -4.00 11.12 -27.52
C ASP A 98 -5.46 10.72 -27.28
N SER A 99 -6.27 11.70 -26.84
CA SER A 99 -7.64 11.51 -26.34
C SER A 99 -8.65 10.86 -27.30
N GLY A 100 -8.26 10.59 -28.55
CA GLY A 100 -9.07 9.93 -29.58
C GLY A 100 -8.72 8.48 -29.88
N ASP A 101 -7.64 7.91 -29.32
CA ASP A 101 -7.28 6.51 -29.57
C ASP A 101 -8.20 5.56 -28.78
N PRO A 102 -9.03 4.73 -29.45
CA PRO A 102 -9.95 3.81 -28.79
C PRO A 102 -9.22 2.73 -27.97
N GLU A 103 -7.94 2.46 -28.26
CA GLU A 103 -7.13 1.45 -27.55
C GLU A 103 -6.56 1.94 -26.22
N ASN A 104 -6.62 3.24 -25.91
CA ASN A 104 -6.05 3.81 -24.69
C ASN A 104 -6.56 3.12 -23.42
N GLY A 105 -7.86 2.81 -23.39
CA GLY A 105 -8.48 2.09 -22.27
C GLY A 105 -7.91 0.69 -22.08
N GLU A 106 -7.65 -0.03 -23.17
CA GLU A 106 -7.09 -1.38 -23.15
C GLU A 106 -5.61 -1.36 -22.74
N ARG A 107 -4.82 -0.42 -23.29
CA ARG A 107 -3.41 -0.22 -22.92
C ARG A 107 -3.24 0.12 -21.44
N TRP A 108 -4.10 1.00 -20.92
CA TRP A 108 -4.12 1.33 -19.50
C TRP A 108 -4.49 0.13 -18.64
N LYS A 109 -5.55 -0.61 -19.03
CA LYS A 109 -5.97 -1.81 -18.31
C LYS A 109 -4.84 -2.83 -18.25
N GLU A 110 -4.16 -3.07 -19.36
CA GLU A 110 -3.03 -3.98 -19.42
C GLU A 110 -1.89 -3.54 -18.48
N PHE A 111 -1.53 -2.25 -18.49
CA PHE A 111 -0.52 -1.72 -17.56
C PHE A 111 -0.90 -1.95 -16.10
N LEU A 112 -2.16 -1.69 -15.75
CA LEU A 112 -2.66 -1.87 -14.39
C LEU A 112 -2.71 -3.36 -13.98
N ASP A 113 -3.00 -4.26 -14.93
CA ASP A 113 -2.96 -5.71 -14.71
C ASP A 113 -1.52 -6.18 -14.44
N PHE A 114 -0.53 -5.71 -15.21
CA PHE A 114 0.89 -5.95 -14.92
C PHE A 114 1.29 -5.46 -13.52
N TRP A 115 0.87 -4.24 -13.16
CA TRP A 115 1.13 -3.69 -11.83
C TRP A 115 0.50 -4.56 -10.73
N SER A 116 -0.77 -4.92 -10.89
CA SER A 116 -1.51 -5.80 -9.97
C SER A 116 -0.82 -7.15 -9.79
N ASP A 117 -0.33 -7.74 -10.88
CA ASP A 117 0.39 -9.01 -10.85
C ASP A 117 1.70 -8.90 -10.07
N ILE A 118 2.45 -7.80 -10.22
CA ILE A 118 3.68 -7.59 -9.44
C ILE A 118 3.37 -7.56 -7.95
N VAL A 119 2.41 -6.74 -7.51
CA VAL A 119 2.07 -6.58 -6.08
C VAL A 119 1.41 -7.82 -5.46
N ARG A 120 0.84 -8.71 -6.28
CA ARG A 120 0.23 -9.99 -5.86
C ARG A 120 1.12 -11.19 -6.19
N SER A 121 2.43 -11.00 -6.30
CA SER A 121 3.36 -12.08 -6.58
C SER A 121 3.42 -13.07 -5.40
N PRO A 122 3.25 -14.38 -5.64
CA PRO A 122 3.24 -15.38 -4.58
C PRO A 122 4.65 -15.82 -4.16
N THR A 123 5.65 -15.65 -5.03
CA THR A 123 7.05 -16.02 -4.77
C THR A 123 8.00 -14.94 -5.29
N GLN A 124 9.25 -14.98 -4.83
CA GLN A 124 10.28 -13.99 -5.18
C GLN A 124 10.69 -14.12 -6.65
N ASP A 125 10.80 -15.36 -7.13
CA ASP A 125 11.10 -15.65 -8.53
C ASP A 125 10.02 -15.11 -9.45
N ILE A 126 8.75 -15.34 -9.11
CA ILE A 126 7.61 -14.83 -9.88
C ILE A 126 7.58 -13.29 -9.84
N TYR A 127 7.89 -12.69 -8.68
CA TYR A 127 8.01 -11.24 -8.56
C TYR A 127 9.06 -10.67 -9.50
N TYR A 128 10.29 -11.22 -9.51
CA TYR A 128 11.34 -10.72 -10.39
C TYR A 128 11.05 -11.00 -11.87
N GLU A 129 10.43 -12.13 -12.19
CA GLU A 129 10.00 -12.44 -13.55
C GLU A 129 8.96 -11.41 -14.04
N ARG A 130 7.92 -11.14 -13.25
CA ARG A 130 6.87 -10.16 -13.56
C ARG A 130 7.45 -8.75 -13.68
N LEU A 131 8.31 -8.35 -12.75
CA LEU A 131 8.99 -7.05 -12.79
C LEU A 131 9.87 -6.91 -14.03
N ARG A 132 10.60 -7.96 -14.42
CA ARG A 132 11.40 -7.96 -15.64
C ARG A 132 10.53 -7.79 -16.88
N LYS A 133 9.43 -8.54 -17.00
CA LYS A 133 8.48 -8.42 -18.13
C LYS A 133 7.88 -7.02 -18.20
N PHE A 134 7.47 -6.47 -17.06
CA PHE A 134 6.95 -5.11 -16.95
C PHE A 134 7.96 -4.06 -17.43
N LYS A 135 9.22 -4.14 -16.97
CA LYS A 135 10.30 -3.25 -17.41
C LYS A 135 10.55 -3.34 -18.91
N VAL A 136 10.72 -4.55 -19.44
CA VAL A 136 10.97 -4.77 -20.88
C VAL A 136 9.85 -4.16 -21.75
N LYS A 137 8.60 -4.28 -21.30
CA LYS A 137 7.45 -3.79 -22.06
C LYS A 137 7.28 -2.27 -21.99
N TYR A 138 7.40 -1.68 -20.80
CA TYR A 138 6.98 -0.28 -20.57
C TYR A 138 8.11 0.72 -20.45
N VAL A 139 9.36 0.32 -20.14
CA VAL A 139 10.50 1.26 -20.12
C VAL A 139 10.67 2.03 -21.44
N PRO A 140 10.52 1.41 -22.64
CA PRO A 140 10.72 2.14 -23.90
C PRO A 140 9.70 3.24 -24.17
N THR A 141 8.49 3.17 -23.61
CA THR A 141 7.36 4.07 -23.94
C THR A 141 6.79 4.84 -22.75
N HIS A 142 7.00 4.36 -21.53
CA HIS A 142 6.44 4.88 -20.28
C HIS A 142 7.50 4.90 -19.17
N LEU A 143 8.67 5.47 -19.48
CA LEU A 143 9.84 5.49 -18.60
C LEU A 143 9.52 6.13 -17.23
N ASN A 144 8.78 7.24 -17.24
CA ASN A 144 8.46 8.00 -16.02
C ASN A 144 7.51 7.22 -15.10
N GLU A 145 6.52 6.54 -15.68
CA GLU A 145 5.53 5.74 -14.96
C GLU A 145 6.17 4.50 -14.34
N VAL A 146 7.07 3.85 -15.09
CA VAL A 146 7.87 2.73 -14.59
C VAL A 146 8.80 3.19 -13.47
N GLY A 147 9.48 4.34 -13.66
CA GLY A 147 10.32 4.97 -12.63
C GLY A 147 9.54 5.26 -11.36
N TYR A 148 8.37 5.90 -11.48
CA TYR A 148 7.48 6.18 -10.36
C TYR A 148 7.12 4.90 -9.59
N CYS A 149 6.65 3.85 -10.28
CA CYS A 149 6.32 2.56 -9.68
C CYS A 149 7.50 1.95 -8.92
N ILE A 150 8.69 1.95 -9.51
CA ILE A 150 9.87 1.31 -8.91
C ILE A 150 10.40 2.12 -7.73
N GLU A 151 10.62 3.41 -7.91
CA GLU A 151 11.31 4.25 -6.93
C GLU A 151 10.41 4.54 -5.73
N ASN A 152 9.12 4.80 -5.96
CA ASN A 152 8.22 5.22 -4.89
C ASN A 152 7.60 4.04 -4.13
N TRP A 153 7.56 2.84 -4.72
CA TRP A 153 6.85 1.69 -4.13
C TRP A 153 7.70 0.44 -4.02
N LEU A 154 8.29 -0.04 -5.13
CA LEU A 154 9.00 -1.32 -5.13
C LEU A 154 10.36 -1.26 -4.43
N THR A 155 11.05 -0.12 -4.47
CA THR A 155 12.37 0.04 -3.85
C THR A 155 12.23 0.27 -2.35
N LEU A 156 11.36 1.22 -1.98
CA LEU A 156 11.22 1.68 -0.60
C LEU A 156 10.30 0.81 0.25
N TYR A 157 9.27 0.20 -0.33
CA TYR A 157 8.17 -0.37 0.45
C TYR A 157 7.76 -1.78 0.06
N LYS A 158 8.47 -2.47 -0.84
CA LYS A 158 8.08 -3.84 -1.26
C LYS A 158 7.81 -4.77 -0.08
N GLU A 159 8.60 -4.68 0.98
CA GLU A 159 8.44 -5.50 2.18
C GLU A 159 7.20 -5.14 3.00
N ARG A 160 6.58 -3.97 2.79
CA ARG A 160 5.38 -3.53 3.50
C ARG A 160 4.08 -3.99 2.84
N PHE A 161 4.11 -4.54 1.62
CA PHE A 161 2.90 -5.03 0.94
C PHE A 161 3.05 -6.37 0.23
N LEU A 162 4.28 -6.88 0.08
CA LEU A 162 4.52 -8.24 -0.37
C LEU A 162 4.39 -9.26 0.78
N PRO A 163 4.00 -10.51 0.47
CA PRO A 163 3.99 -11.62 1.42
C PRO A 163 5.30 -11.76 2.21
N GLN A 164 5.19 -12.26 3.44
CA GLN A 164 6.31 -12.34 4.37
C GLN A 164 7.43 -13.25 3.88
N GLU A 165 7.12 -14.29 3.08
CA GLU A 165 8.13 -15.16 2.48
C GLU A 165 9.07 -14.42 1.51
N LEU A 166 8.67 -13.23 1.02
CA LEU A 166 9.47 -12.40 0.10
C LEU A 166 10.41 -11.43 0.81
N ARG A 167 10.38 -11.38 2.15
CA ARG A 167 11.15 -10.44 2.97
C ARG A 167 12.53 -10.97 3.41
N ALA A 168 12.81 -12.26 3.20
CA ALA A 168 13.94 -12.95 3.84
C ALA A 168 15.34 -12.74 3.20
N PHE A 169 15.48 -12.01 2.08
CA PHE A 169 16.75 -11.96 1.33
C PHE A 169 17.18 -10.58 0.81
N THR A 170 16.57 -9.49 1.28
CA THR A 170 16.97 -8.14 0.85
C THR A 170 18.32 -7.68 1.40
N ASP A 171 18.82 -8.30 2.48
CA ASP A 171 20.12 -7.96 3.08
C ASP A 171 21.36 -8.40 2.28
N LEU A 172 21.20 -9.17 1.19
CA LEU A 172 22.34 -9.68 0.41
C LEU A 172 22.54 -9.02 -0.96
N SER A 173 21.69 -8.08 -1.36
CA SER A 173 21.76 -7.45 -2.70
C SER A 173 22.33 -6.02 -2.75
N ASN A 174 22.70 -5.45 -1.60
CA ASN A 174 23.35 -4.12 -1.53
C ASN A 174 24.89 -4.18 -1.46
N HIS A 175 25.49 -5.35 -1.60
CA HIS A 175 26.95 -5.53 -1.60
C HIS A 175 27.43 -6.52 -2.66
N ILE A 176 27.19 -6.25 -3.95
CA ILE A 176 28.07 -6.66 -5.06
C ILE A 176 28.06 -5.56 -6.12
#